data_AF-A0A316BCV2-F1
#
_entry.id   AF-A0A316BCV2-F1
#
_cell.length_a   1.000
_cell.length_b   1.000
_cell.length_c   1.000
_cell.angle_alpha   90.00
_cell.angle_beta   90.00
_cell.angle_gamma   90.00
#
_symmetry.space_group_name_H-M   'P 1'
#
loop_
_entity.id
_entity.type
_entity.pdbx_description
1 polymer ?
#
loop_
_entity_poly.entity_id
_entity_poly.type
_entity_poly.pdbx_seq_one_letter_code
_entity_poly.pdbx_strand_id
1 'polypeptide(L)'
;MAILKSYTCSKCAGVLNFDSDQEFFECPFCGTAFDVLDFHGDEVMEQARSLLKNESFDAAREKYKAILKYNPKNFEANLGVVLCDLKVTSADRLEFPDLLPEYDVVNVRKSILKAKRNTGKNGSSYFGKMYELISVKEDVARLRKEESELSSEQIGRKVNDKLVEDYKTTRTINRSSTVPVILSWVAIAVMLLVMLGMNGKFDDEKSLLVPFLVPLAVVAIIIIFMVIVDKIHDRDFKPVDDITNSFSGRIKERFNRYDEEYRKMRTLYPTAEKKRKIQDQESVVSGKESASLKEPQIDYSNIDPSEIVICLKCAARLTLNKDKRVYQCDHCGVAYGISLFFGIPMEKALNSLNTGFYDDANQRFGSILMVHPSDFEALLGRVLCEGGWTKISDIDLTDDVDVSSYKAVRRRLGEAKEHASVHNVPFFENVEKMVGYCEEYKRNMQKINENELEVKAFDAGTAVMDVAFHGKDFSIEREQKRTKLLSEAYPYRVSNKKIEAEFSKMRDHILGMRSDSPLTK
;
A
#
# COMPACT_ATOMS: atom_id res chain seq x y z
N MET A 1 -10.51 22.75 34.20
CA MET A 1 -10.12 22.14 35.49
C MET A 1 -9.46 20.82 35.18
N ALA A 2 -8.16 20.67 35.44
CA ALA A 2 -7.46 19.41 35.24
C ALA A 2 -7.89 18.44 36.35
N ILE A 3 -8.55 17.33 35.98
CA ILE A 3 -8.87 16.26 36.92
C ILE A 3 -7.56 15.53 37.18
N LEU A 4 -6.95 15.75 38.35
CA LEU A 4 -5.80 14.97 38.82
C LEU A 4 -6.29 13.54 39.12
N LYS A 5 -6.03 12.63 38.19
CA LYS A 5 -6.23 11.19 38.41
C LYS A 5 -5.01 10.68 39.19
N SER A 6 -5.23 10.16 40.40
CA SER A 6 -4.20 9.45 41.16
C SER A 6 -4.21 7.97 40.77
N TYR A 7 -3.08 7.45 40.31
CA TYR A 7 -2.92 6.03 39.98
C TYR A 7 -2.31 5.28 41.17
N THR A 8 -2.74 4.03 41.38
CA THR A 8 -2.18 3.15 42.40
C THR A 8 -1.43 1.99 41.75
N CYS A 9 -0.22 1.73 42.21
CA CYS A 9 0.61 0.62 41.76
C CYS A 9 -0.10 -0.72 41.96
N SER A 10 -0.18 -1.54 40.91
CA SER A 10 -0.79 -2.87 40.99
C SER A 10 -0.04 -3.84 41.89
N LYS A 11 1.27 -3.66 42.08
CA LYS A 11 2.10 -4.54 42.92
C LYS A 11 2.03 -4.20 44.42
N CYS A 12 2.01 -2.92 44.79
CA CYS A 12 2.15 -2.50 46.20
C CYS A 12 1.06 -1.53 46.68
N ALA A 13 0.08 -1.22 45.85
CA ALA A 13 -0.97 -0.22 46.10
C ALA A 13 -0.47 1.21 46.39
N GLY A 14 0.85 1.47 46.28
CA GLY A 14 1.44 2.79 46.46
C GLY A 14 0.97 3.78 45.38
N VAL A 15 0.81 5.05 45.73
CA VAL A 15 0.45 6.11 44.77
C VAL A 15 1.60 6.28 43.77
N LEU A 16 1.26 6.23 42.48
CA LEU A 16 2.20 6.51 41.40
C LEU A 16 2.27 8.01 41.20
N ASN A 17 3.49 8.56 41.25
CA ASN A 17 3.73 9.94 40.90
C ASN A 17 3.89 10.03 39.37
N PHE A 18 3.12 10.91 38.74
CA PHE A 18 3.28 11.22 37.33
C PHE A 18 4.43 12.21 37.18
N ASP A 19 5.51 11.77 36.54
CA ASP A 19 6.54 12.68 36.05
C ASP A 19 6.17 13.06 34.61
N SER A 20 5.78 14.32 34.40
CA SER A 20 5.37 14.85 33.10
C SER A 20 6.48 14.79 32.06
N ASP A 21 7.73 14.74 32.52
CA ASP A 21 8.89 14.85 31.65
C ASP A 21 9.36 13.48 31.16
N GLN A 22 8.92 12.40 31.79
CA GLN A 22 9.45 11.06 31.56
C GLN A 22 8.47 10.10 30.86
N GLU A 23 7.19 10.43 30.69
CA GLU A 23 6.17 9.54 30.05
C GLU A 23 6.08 8.13 30.68
N PHE A 24 6.60 7.91 31.88
CA PHE A 24 6.44 6.68 32.65
C PHE A 24 6.13 6.97 34.12
N PHE A 25 5.33 6.08 34.73
CA PHE A 25 5.01 6.13 36.15
C PHE A 25 5.96 5.25 36.93
N GLU A 26 6.88 5.84 37.70
CA GLU A 26 7.70 5.06 38.62
C GLU A 26 7.02 4.97 39.99
N CYS A 27 6.80 3.76 40.49
CA CYS A 27 6.29 3.59 41.84
C CYS A 27 7.38 3.89 42.87
N PRO A 28 7.21 4.89 43.76
CA PRO A 28 8.24 5.24 44.74
C PRO A 28 8.47 4.16 45.81
N PHE A 29 7.52 3.24 45.98
CA PHE A 29 7.59 2.20 47.00
C PHE A 29 8.30 0.93 46.50
N CYS A 30 7.98 0.46 45.29
CA CYS A 30 8.53 -0.79 44.76
C CYS A 30 9.46 -0.61 43.56
N GLY A 31 9.66 0.62 43.07
CA GLY A 31 10.52 0.93 41.91
C GLY A 31 10.03 0.33 40.59
N THR A 32 8.79 -0.15 40.53
CA THR A 32 8.22 -0.65 39.26
C THR A 32 7.82 0.56 38.42
N ALA A 33 8.46 0.70 37.26
CA ALA A 33 8.06 1.63 36.24
C ALA A 33 6.90 1.03 35.43
N PHE A 34 5.89 1.85 35.18
CA PHE A 34 4.78 1.53 34.31
C PHE A 34 4.78 2.48 33.13
N ASP A 35 4.59 1.95 31.94
CA ASP A 35 4.40 2.78 30.75
C ASP A 35 3.06 3.51 30.86
N VAL A 36 3.03 4.80 30.52
CA VAL A 36 1.80 5.60 30.50
C VAL A 36 0.72 4.94 29.64
N LEU A 37 1.10 4.23 28.57
CA LEU A 37 0.13 3.59 27.68
C LEU A 37 -0.59 2.39 28.29
N ASP A 38 -0.03 1.75 29.31
CA ASP A 38 -0.72 0.68 30.04
C ASP A 38 -1.89 1.21 30.89
N PHE A 39 -1.79 2.45 31.37
CA PHE A 39 -2.81 3.10 32.20
C PHE A 39 -3.74 4.01 31.41
N HIS A 40 -3.26 4.54 30.28
CA HIS A 40 -3.96 5.53 29.47
C HIS A 40 -4.30 5.05 28.06
N GLY A 41 -4.22 3.74 27.76
CA GLY A 41 -4.57 3.22 26.44
C GLY A 41 -5.92 3.72 25.93
N ASP A 42 -6.96 3.72 26.78
CA ASP A 42 -8.29 4.25 26.43
C ASP A 42 -8.31 5.79 26.28
N GLU A 43 -7.52 6.51 27.06
CA GLU A 43 -7.42 7.98 26.96
C GLU A 43 -6.67 8.40 25.70
N VAL A 44 -5.55 7.74 25.37
CA VAL A 44 -4.82 7.92 24.12
C VAL A 44 -5.68 7.52 22.94
N MET A 45 -6.51 6.49 23.08
CA MET A 45 -7.50 6.12 22.08
C MET A 45 -8.54 7.24 21.89
N GLU A 46 -9.09 7.79 22.96
CA GLU A 46 -10.06 8.89 22.85
C GLU A 46 -9.42 10.17 22.28
N GLN A 47 -8.17 10.48 22.64
CA GLN A 47 -7.40 11.55 22.04
C GLN A 47 -7.20 11.32 20.52
N ALA A 48 -6.83 10.11 20.11
CA ALA A 48 -6.68 9.75 18.70
C ALA A 48 -8.00 9.93 17.93
N ARG A 49 -9.13 9.51 18.51
CA ARG A 49 -10.47 9.72 17.92
C ARG A 49 -10.83 11.20 17.83
N SER A 50 -10.51 11.99 18.86
CA SER A 50 -10.74 13.45 18.87
C SER A 50 -9.92 14.13 17.77
N LEU A 51 -8.64 13.79 17.66
CA LEU A 51 -7.76 14.29 16.59
C LEU A 51 -8.26 13.88 15.20
N LEU A 52 -8.74 12.64 15.04
CA LEU A 52 -9.33 12.16 13.80
C LEU A 52 -10.61 12.93 13.42
N LYS A 53 -11.49 13.20 14.40
CA LYS A 53 -12.70 14.04 14.21
C LYS A 53 -12.36 15.48 13.84
N ASN A 54 -11.25 16.00 14.36
CA ASN A 54 -10.72 17.33 14.05
C ASN A 54 -9.85 17.35 12.77
N GLU A 55 -9.90 16.29 11.95
CA GLU A 55 -9.17 16.17 10.68
C GLU A 55 -7.64 16.31 10.81
N SER A 56 -7.11 16.15 12.03
CA SER A 56 -5.68 16.19 12.32
C SER A 56 -5.07 14.80 12.10
N PHE A 57 -5.11 14.33 10.84
CA PHE A 57 -4.84 12.94 10.48
C PHE A 57 -3.44 12.45 10.86
N ASP A 58 -2.40 13.27 10.69
CA ASP A 58 -1.03 12.85 11.03
C ASP A 58 -0.85 12.69 12.54
N ALA A 59 -1.35 13.64 13.34
CA ALA A 59 -1.32 13.55 14.81
C ALA A 59 -2.16 12.37 15.32
N ALA A 60 -3.35 12.16 14.74
CA ALA A 60 -4.18 11.00 15.04
C ALA A 60 -3.45 9.69 14.71
N ARG A 61 -2.83 9.61 13.52
CA ARG A 61 -2.06 8.44 13.07
C ARG A 61 -0.95 8.08 14.04
N GLU A 62 -0.19 9.05 14.53
CA GLU A 62 0.87 8.79 15.51
C GLU A 62 0.32 8.23 16.82
N LYS A 63 -0.81 8.76 17.33
CA LYS A 63 -1.46 8.20 18.52
C LYS A 63 -2.01 6.77 18.27
N TYR A 64 -2.60 6.52 17.11
CA TYR A 64 -3.03 5.17 16.73
C TYR A 64 -1.86 4.19 16.62
N LYS A 65 -0.75 4.59 16.01
CA LYS A 65 0.48 3.78 15.92
C LYS A 65 1.09 3.53 17.29
N ALA A 66 1.07 4.51 18.20
CA ALA A 66 1.50 4.33 19.57
C ALA A 66 0.72 3.18 20.22
N ILE A 67 -0.62 3.18 20.12
CA ILE A 67 -1.45 2.07 20.63
C ILE A 67 -1.11 0.73 19.97
N LEU A 68 -0.87 0.73 18.65
CA LEU A 68 -0.50 -0.49 17.91
C LEU A 68 0.89 -1.03 18.25
N LYS A 69 1.79 -0.21 18.80
CA LYS A 69 3.10 -0.67 19.30
C LYS A 69 2.92 -1.65 20.48
N TYR A 70 1.96 -1.38 21.37
CA TYR A 70 1.66 -2.21 22.54
C TYR A 70 0.66 -3.32 22.21
N ASN A 71 -0.36 -3.01 21.41
CA ASN A 71 -1.37 -3.97 21.01
C ASN A 71 -1.56 -3.97 19.48
N PRO A 72 -0.69 -4.68 18.74
CA PRO A 72 -0.75 -4.75 17.28
C PRO A 72 -2.10 -5.27 16.76
N LYS A 73 -2.79 -6.10 17.55
CA LYS A 73 -4.06 -6.74 17.19
C LYS A 73 -5.29 -5.88 17.50
N ASN A 74 -5.11 -4.66 18.00
CA ASN A 74 -6.21 -3.75 18.27
C ASN A 74 -6.91 -3.35 16.95
N PHE A 75 -8.13 -3.87 16.74
CA PHE A 75 -8.90 -3.63 15.53
C PHE A 75 -9.19 -2.14 15.30
N GLU A 76 -9.60 -1.43 16.35
CA GLU A 76 -9.98 -0.02 16.25
C GLU A 76 -8.79 0.87 15.92
N ALA A 77 -7.62 0.57 16.51
CA ALA A 77 -6.42 1.34 16.20
C ALA A 77 -5.94 1.10 14.77
N ASN A 78 -6.00 -0.13 14.27
CA ASN A 78 -5.71 -0.45 12.87
C ASN A 78 -6.68 0.26 11.92
N LEU A 79 -7.98 0.27 12.25
CA LEU A 79 -8.99 1.00 11.48
C LEU A 79 -8.68 2.49 11.46
N GLY A 80 -8.34 3.07 12.61
CA GLY A 80 -7.96 4.48 12.73
C GLY A 80 -6.81 4.88 11.83
N VAL A 81 -5.74 4.07 11.77
CA VAL A 81 -4.62 4.30 10.83
C VAL A 81 -5.11 4.32 9.38
N VAL A 82 -5.93 3.35 8.98
CA VAL A 82 -6.48 3.28 7.62
C VAL A 82 -7.36 4.50 7.31
N LEU A 83 -8.19 4.94 8.25
CA LEU A 83 -9.03 6.14 8.08
C LEU A 83 -8.17 7.43 7.98
N CYS A 84 -7.07 7.51 8.71
CA CYS A 84 -6.10 8.62 8.58
C CYS A 84 -5.47 8.64 7.18
N ASP A 85 -5.08 7.48 6.64
CA ASP A 85 -4.49 7.40 5.30
C ASP A 85 -5.51 7.72 4.19
N LEU A 86 -6.77 7.37 4.41
CA LEU A 86 -7.90 7.77 3.57
C LEU A 86 -8.33 9.22 3.75
N LYS A 87 -7.80 9.91 4.78
CA LYS A 87 -8.20 11.27 5.20
C LYS A 87 -9.71 11.39 5.45
N VAL A 88 -10.30 10.42 6.14
CA VAL A 88 -11.72 10.43 6.51
C VAL A 88 -11.92 10.31 8.02
N THR A 89 -12.94 10.96 8.55
CA THR A 89 -13.20 11.00 10.00
C THR A 89 -13.88 9.74 10.54
N SER A 90 -14.57 8.99 9.69
CA SER A 90 -15.29 7.76 10.07
C SER A 90 -15.40 6.78 8.91
N ALA A 91 -15.61 5.50 9.22
CA ALA A 91 -15.86 4.47 8.21
C ALA A 91 -17.17 4.73 7.44
N ASP A 92 -18.15 5.40 8.04
CA ASP A 92 -19.42 5.73 7.37
C ASP A 92 -19.24 6.71 6.21
N ARG A 93 -18.18 7.54 6.23
CA ARG A 93 -17.84 8.42 5.09
C ARG A 93 -17.52 7.64 3.81
N LEU A 94 -17.19 6.36 3.93
CA LEU A 94 -16.96 5.46 2.80
C LEU A 94 -18.28 5.06 2.10
N GLU A 95 -19.45 5.45 2.60
CA GLU A 95 -20.70 5.30 1.86
C GLU A 95 -20.74 6.16 0.60
N PHE A 96 -20.03 7.30 0.62
CA PHE A 96 -20.07 8.30 -0.45
C PHE A 96 -18.69 8.38 -1.15
N PRO A 97 -18.41 7.52 -2.13
CA PRO A 97 -17.13 7.45 -2.83
C PRO A 97 -16.68 8.78 -3.44
N ASP A 98 -17.64 9.62 -3.84
CA ASP A 98 -17.40 10.93 -4.47
C ASP A 98 -16.94 12.00 -3.48
N LEU A 99 -17.22 11.83 -2.20
CA LEU A 99 -16.83 12.76 -1.14
C LEU A 99 -15.48 12.40 -0.51
N LEU A 100 -14.86 11.30 -0.96
CA LEU A 100 -13.57 10.87 -0.45
C LEU A 100 -12.47 11.75 -1.05
N PRO A 101 -11.65 12.41 -0.20
CA PRO A 101 -10.58 13.28 -0.66
C PRO A 101 -9.53 12.51 -1.45
N GLU A 102 -8.63 13.26 -2.11
CA GLU A 102 -7.47 12.67 -2.76
C GLU A 102 -6.49 12.11 -1.72
N TYR A 103 -6.13 10.84 -1.93
CA TYR A 103 -5.25 10.09 -1.06
C TYR A 103 -4.27 9.25 -1.88
N ASP A 104 -3.16 8.90 -1.25
CA ASP A 104 -2.18 7.98 -1.84
C ASP A 104 -2.69 6.54 -1.71
N VAL A 105 -3.13 5.98 -2.84
CA VAL A 105 -3.74 4.65 -2.84
C VAL A 105 -2.75 3.55 -2.48
N VAL A 106 -1.45 3.74 -2.77
CA VAL A 106 -0.42 2.76 -2.43
C VAL A 106 -0.28 2.66 -0.91
N ASN A 107 -0.18 3.82 -0.24
CA ASN A 107 -0.11 3.88 1.22
C ASN A 107 -1.37 3.32 1.88
N VAL A 108 -2.56 3.70 1.40
CA VAL A 108 -3.84 3.15 1.91
C VAL A 108 -3.89 1.64 1.77
N ARG A 109 -3.55 1.08 0.60
CA ARG A 109 -3.52 -0.38 0.37
C ARG A 109 -2.56 -1.07 1.33
N LYS A 110 -1.38 -0.51 1.52
CA LYS A 110 -0.38 -1.03 2.45
C LYS A 110 -0.91 -1.07 3.88
N SER A 111 -1.53 0.01 4.35
CA SER A 111 -2.12 0.07 5.69
C SER A 111 -3.28 -0.91 5.86
N ILE A 112 -4.14 -1.07 4.85
CA ILE A 112 -5.21 -2.07 4.87
C ILE A 112 -4.64 -3.49 4.95
N LEU A 113 -3.60 -3.80 4.19
CA LEU A 113 -2.95 -5.13 4.23
C LEU A 113 -2.23 -5.39 5.56
N LYS A 114 -1.62 -4.37 6.17
CA LYS A 114 -1.04 -4.46 7.52
C LYS A 114 -2.13 -4.72 8.56
N ALA A 115 -3.23 -3.96 8.52
CA ALA A 115 -4.39 -4.16 9.37
C ALA A 115 -5.02 -5.55 9.20
N LYS A 116 -5.10 -6.05 7.97
CA LYS A 116 -5.59 -7.39 7.63
C LYS A 116 -4.75 -8.51 8.25
N ARG A 117 -3.42 -8.35 8.30
CA ARG A 117 -2.46 -9.31 8.91
C ARG A 117 -2.51 -9.27 10.44
N ASN A 118 -2.66 -8.07 10.99
CA ASN A 118 -2.57 -7.85 12.43
C ASN A 118 -3.88 -8.15 13.17
N THR A 119 -5.02 -8.23 12.49
CA THR A 119 -6.32 -8.45 13.14
C THR A 119 -6.79 -9.90 13.06
N GLY A 120 -7.69 -10.31 13.98
CA GLY A 120 -8.29 -11.65 13.96
C GLY A 120 -9.17 -11.89 12.72
N LYS A 121 -9.69 -13.11 12.55
CA LYS A 121 -10.45 -13.56 11.36
C LYS A 121 -11.53 -12.56 10.88
N ASN A 122 -12.32 -12.01 11.82
CA ASN A 122 -13.37 -11.05 11.49
C ASN A 122 -12.79 -9.71 11.01
N GLY A 123 -11.74 -9.21 11.66
CA GLY A 123 -11.04 -7.99 11.23
C GLY A 123 -10.38 -8.17 9.86
N SER A 124 -9.74 -9.31 9.64
CA SER A 124 -9.14 -9.66 8.35
C SER A 124 -10.17 -9.66 7.20
N SER A 125 -11.37 -10.19 7.45
CA SER A 125 -12.49 -10.14 6.49
C SER A 125 -12.97 -8.71 6.24
N TYR A 126 -13.10 -7.90 7.29
CA TYR A 126 -13.49 -6.49 7.19
C TYR A 126 -12.51 -5.67 6.34
N PHE A 127 -11.21 -5.74 6.66
CA PHE A 127 -10.17 -5.06 5.89
C PHE A 127 -10.03 -5.60 4.46
N GLY A 128 -10.34 -6.88 4.24
CA GLY A 128 -10.47 -7.44 2.89
C GLY A 128 -11.54 -6.74 2.05
N LYS A 129 -12.72 -6.50 2.62
CA LYS A 129 -13.79 -5.73 1.94
C LYS A 129 -13.46 -4.26 1.76
N MET A 130 -12.77 -3.66 2.72
CA MET A 130 -12.24 -2.30 2.58
C MET A 130 -11.25 -2.19 1.41
N TYR A 131 -10.37 -3.18 1.22
CA TYR A 131 -9.45 -3.23 0.08
C TYR A 131 -10.19 -3.32 -1.27
N GLU A 132 -11.23 -4.14 -1.35
CA GLU A 132 -12.08 -4.28 -2.53
C GLU A 132 -12.79 -2.95 -2.85
N LEU A 133 -13.34 -2.26 -1.84
CA LEU A 133 -13.97 -0.94 -2.00
C LEU A 133 -13.02 0.10 -2.59
N ILE A 134 -11.80 0.22 -2.04
CA ILE A 134 -10.80 1.15 -2.56
C ILE A 134 -10.43 0.83 -4.01
N SER A 135 -10.37 -0.45 -4.36
CA SER A 135 -10.10 -0.87 -5.75
C SER A 135 -11.25 -0.53 -6.71
N VAL A 136 -12.50 -0.66 -6.26
CA VAL A 136 -13.67 -0.23 -7.06
C VAL A 136 -13.68 1.30 -7.22
N LYS A 137 -13.33 2.08 -6.17
CA LYS A 137 -13.23 3.54 -6.26
C LYS A 137 -12.18 3.99 -7.30
N GLU A 138 -11.01 3.35 -7.30
CA GLU A 138 -9.98 3.63 -8.32
C GLU A 138 -10.48 3.35 -9.75
N ASP A 139 -11.19 2.24 -9.95
CA ASP A 139 -11.78 1.91 -11.25
C ASP A 139 -12.78 2.99 -11.70
N VAL A 140 -13.61 3.49 -10.78
CA VAL A 140 -14.54 4.59 -11.05
C VAL A 140 -13.80 5.89 -11.39
N ALA A 141 -12.78 6.24 -10.60
CA ALA A 141 -11.98 7.44 -10.83
C ALA A 141 -11.28 7.38 -12.20
N ARG A 142 -10.77 6.21 -12.59
CA ARG A 142 -10.18 5.97 -13.92
C ARG A 142 -11.21 6.16 -15.03
N LEU A 143 -12.39 5.53 -14.91
CA LEU A 143 -13.46 5.66 -15.90
C LEU A 143 -13.95 7.11 -16.05
N ARG A 144 -14.07 7.86 -14.95
CA ARG A 144 -14.41 9.29 -15.00
C ARG A 144 -13.35 10.13 -15.67
N LYS A 145 -12.07 9.81 -15.44
CA LYS A 145 -10.96 10.47 -16.13
C LYS A 145 -11.05 10.23 -17.64
N GLU A 146 -11.24 8.97 -18.06
CA GLU A 146 -11.44 8.57 -19.46
C GLU A 146 -12.66 9.30 -20.07
N GLU A 147 -13.80 9.35 -19.37
CA GLU A 147 -15.00 10.07 -19.78
C GLU A 147 -14.75 11.58 -19.94
N SER A 148 -14.01 12.19 -19.01
CA SER A 148 -13.67 13.63 -19.05
C SER A 148 -12.68 13.97 -20.17
N GLU A 149 -11.71 13.08 -20.44
CA GLU A 149 -10.76 13.23 -21.55
C GLU A 149 -11.49 13.12 -22.88
N LEU A 150 -12.41 12.16 -23.02
CA LEU A 150 -13.25 12.00 -24.22
C LEU A 150 -14.20 13.18 -24.41
N SER A 151 -14.74 13.73 -23.32
CA SER A 151 -15.61 14.91 -23.32
C SER A 151 -14.85 16.21 -23.64
N SER A 152 -13.52 16.20 -23.62
CA SER A 152 -12.74 17.39 -23.98
C SER A 152 -12.94 17.72 -25.46
N GLU A 153 -13.16 19.00 -25.77
CA GLU A 153 -13.54 19.44 -27.12
C GLU A 153 -12.49 19.06 -28.19
N GLN A 154 -11.21 18.96 -27.80
CA GLN A 154 -10.13 18.61 -28.73
C GLN A 154 -10.03 17.09 -28.98
N ILE A 155 -10.05 16.27 -27.92
CA ILE A 155 -9.95 14.81 -28.05
C ILE A 155 -11.26 14.26 -28.61
N GLY A 156 -12.40 14.71 -28.09
CA GLY A 156 -13.73 14.34 -28.58
C GLY A 156 -13.89 14.63 -30.07
N ARG A 157 -13.47 15.81 -30.57
CA ARG A 157 -13.48 16.10 -32.02
C ARG A 157 -12.59 15.16 -32.80
N LYS A 158 -11.33 14.94 -32.38
CA LYS A 158 -10.41 14.02 -33.08
C LYS A 158 -10.96 12.59 -33.15
N VAL A 159 -11.49 12.08 -32.04
CA VAL A 159 -12.11 10.75 -31.97
C VAL A 159 -13.35 10.68 -32.86
N ASN A 160 -14.21 11.70 -32.80
CA ASN A 160 -15.43 11.76 -33.61
C ASN A 160 -15.10 11.82 -35.11
N ASP A 161 -14.18 12.71 -35.51
CA ASP A 161 -13.76 12.87 -36.90
C ASP A 161 -13.20 11.56 -37.45
N LYS A 162 -12.40 10.85 -36.64
CA LYS A 162 -11.85 9.55 -37.03
C LYS A 162 -12.92 8.48 -37.17
N LEU A 163 -13.82 8.35 -36.20
CA LEU A 163 -14.90 7.37 -36.25
C LEU A 163 -15.86 7.64 -37.43
N VAL A 164 -16.11 8.91 -37.73
CA VAL A 164 -16.87 9.32 -38.92
C VAL A 164 -16.11 8.97 -40.21
N GLU A 165 -14.79 9.15 -40.25
CA GLU A 165 -13.95 8.75 -41.38
C GLU A 165 -13.95 7.22 -41.60
N ASP A 166 -13.78 6.43 -40.53
CA ASP A 166 -13.80 4.97 -40.57
C ASP A 166 -15.19 4.44 -40.97
N TYR A 167 -16.26 5.11 -40.50
CA TYR A 167 -17.62 4.83 -40.94
C TYR A 167 -17.82 5.14 -42.42
N LYS A 168 -17.34 6.30 -42.90
CA LYS A 168 -17.40 6.70 -44.32
C LYS A 168 -16.65 5.72 -45.21
N THR A 169 -15.44 5.32 -44.84
CA THR A 169 -14.63 4.36 -45.60
C THR A 169 -15.34 3.00 -45.69
N THR A 170 -15.83 2.47 -44.56
CA THR A 170 -16.61 1.21 -44.53
C THR A 170 -17.87 1.31 -45.40
N ARG A 171 -18.58 2.44 -45.33
CA ARG A 171 -19.76 2.70 -46.17
C ARG A 171 -19.40 2.77 -47.66
N THR A 172 -18.30 3.42 -48.03
CA THR A 172 -17.84 3.48 -49.43
C THR A 172 -17.46 2.12 -49.98
N ILE A 173 -16.86 1.23 -49.17
CA ILE A 173 -16.57 -0.16 -49.54
C ILE A 173 -17.86 -0.96 -49.74
N ASN A 174 -18.83 -0.84 -48.83
CA ASN A 174 -20.13 -1.48 -48.97
C ASN A 174 -20.94 -0.91 -50.16
N ARG A 175 -20.63 0.32 -50.56
CA ARG A 175 -21.28 0.97 -51.71
C ARG A 175 -20.62 0.62 -53.04
N SER A 176 -19.30 0.45 -53.07
CA SER A 176 -18.60 0.02 -54.28
C SER A 176 -19.00 -1.40 -54.71
N SER A 177 -19.53 -2.23 -53.81
CA SER A 177 -20.13 -3.52 -54.15
C SER A 177 -21.58 -3.42 -54.67
N THR A 178 -22.34 -2.38 -54.28
CA THR A 178 -23.75 -2.20 -54.69
C THR A 178 -23.93 -1.32 -55.92
N VAL A 179 -23.04 -0.36 -56.17
CA VAL A 179 -23.07 0.51 -57.37
C VAL A 179 -23.00 -0.28 -58.68
N PRO A 180 -22.17 -1.33 -58.85
CA PRO A 180 -22.16 -2.16 -60.05
C PRO A 180 -23.48 -2.88 -60.28
N VAL A 181 -24.16 -3.28 -59.20
CA VAL A 181 -25.48 -3.93 -59.29
C VAL A 181 -26.52 -2.93 -59.80
N ILE A 182 -26.55 -1.72 -59.25
CA ILE A 182 -27.47 -0.67 -59.70
C ILE A 182 -27.18 -0.27 -61.15
N LEU A 183 -25.91 -0.07 -61.52
CA LEU A 183 -25.51 0.23 -62.89
C LEU A 183 -25.87 -0.90 -63.87
N SER A 184 -25.72 -2.15 -63.46
CA SER A 184 -26.13 -3.32 -64.26
C SER A 184 -27.63 -3.31 -64.52
N TRP A 185 -28.47 -3.04 -63.50
CA TRP A 185 -29.92 -2.91 -63.68
C TRP A 185 -30.31 -1.75 -64.59
N VAL A 186 -29.63 -0.60 -64.47
CA VAL A 186 -29.84 0.54 -65.37
C VAL A 186 -29.44 0.17 -66.81
N ALA A 187 -28.31 -0.51 -67.00
CA ALA A 187 -27.88 -0.96 -68.32
C ALA A 187 -28.86 -1.96 -68.94
N ILE A 188 -29.41 -2.89 -68.15
CA ILE A 188 -30.46 -3.82 -68.59
C ILE A 188 -31.73 -3.06 -68.99
N ALA A 189 -32.16 -2.09 -68.18
CA ALA A 189 -33.34 -1.28 -68.48
C ALA A 189 -33.17 -0.45 -69.76
N VAL A 190 -32.01 0.17 -69.95
CA VAL A 190 -31.67 0.91 -71.18
C VAL A 190 -31.63 -0.05 -72.38
N MET A 191 -31.02 -1.22 -72.25
CA MET A 191 -30.98 -2.21 -73.33
C MET A 191 -32.38 -2.70 -73.70
N LEU A 192 -33.27 -2.95 -72.72
CA LEU A 192 -34.66 -3.29 -72.97
C LEU A 192 -35.43 -2.17 -73.67
N LEU A 193 -35.21 -0.92 -73.29
CA LEU A 193 -35.81 0.24 -73.96
C LEU A 193 -35.32 0.40 -75.40
N VAL A 194 -34.03 0.15 -75.66
CA VAL A 194 -33.48 0.10 -77.03
C VAL A 194 -34.15 -1.00 -77.84
N MET A 195 -34.27 -2.20 -77.30
CA MET A 195 -34.90 -3.35 -77.98
C MET A 195 -36.38 -3.10 -78.27
N LEU A 196 -37.10 -2.43 -77.36
CA LEU A 196 -38.49 -2.01 -77.59
C LEU A 196 -38.59 -0.90 -78.64
N GLY A 197 -37.67 0.07 -78.62
CA GLY A 197 -37.59 1.14 -79.61
C GLY A 197 -37.30 0.64 -81.02
N MET A 198 -36.40 -0.35 -81.16
CA MET A 198 -36.08 -0.97 -82.46
C MET A 198 -37.25 -1.75 -83.07
N ASN A 199 -38.20 -2.23 -82.27
CA ASN A 199 -39.37 -2.98 -82.72
C ASN A 199 -40.62 -2.10 -82.96
N GLY A 200 -40.61 -0.86 -82.48
CA GLY A 200 -41.73 0.08 -82.64
C GLY A 200 -41.57 0.95 -83.88
N LYS A 201 -42.59 0.99 -84.75
CA LYS A 201 -42.69 2.02 -85.81
C LYS A 201 -43.09 3.34 -85.16
N PHE A 202 -42.11 4.14 -84.76
CA PHE A 202 -42.34 5.50 -84.28
C PHE A 202 -42.18 6.48 -85.44
N ASP A 203 -43.27 7.16 -85.82
CA ASP A 203 -43.31 8.10 -86.95
C ASP A 203 -42.74 9.50 -86.62
N ASP A 204 -42.34 9.75 -85.37
CA ASP A 204 -41.82 11.06 -84.90
C ASP A 204 -40.49 10.93 -84.16
N GLU A 205 -39.46 11.57 -84.71
CA GLU A 205 -38.06 11.59 -84.24
C GLU A 205 -37.94 12.10 -82.79
N LYS A 206 -38.87 12.96 -82.36
CA LYS A 206 -38.89 13.51 -80.99
C LYS A 206 -39.42 12.54 -79.94
N SER A 207 -40.19 11.53 -80.33
CA SER A 207 -40.75 10.54 -79.39
C SER A 207 -39.70 9.58 -78.83
N LEU A 208 -38.54 9.47 -79.49
CA LEU A 208 -37.46 8.54 -79.15
C LEU A 208 -36.51 9.09 -78.06
N LEU A 209 -36.44 10.40 -77.89
CA LEU A 209 -35.56 11.08 -76.90
C LEU A 209 -36.12 11.02 -75.46
N VAL A 210 -37.44 11.12 -75.32
CA VAL A 210 -38.13 11.12 -74.02
C VAL A 210 -37.87 9.85 -73.19
N PRO A 211 -37.99 8.61 -73.73
CA PRO A 211 -37.75 7.40 -72.95
C PRO A 211 -36.28 7.20 -72.54
N PHE A 212 -35.33 7.93 -73.13
CA PHE A 212 -33.93 7.92 -72.72
C PHE A 212 -33.61 8.94 -71.63
N LEU A 213 -34.18 10.15 -71.74
CA LEU A 213 -33.92 11.22 -70.79
C LEU A 213 -34.58 10.98 -69.43
N VAL A 214 -35.77 10.36 -69.41
CA VAL A 214 -36.49 10.10 -68.15
C VAL A 214 -35.72 9.15 -67.21
N PRO A 215 -35.24 7.96 -67.64
CA PRO A 215 -34.44 7.07 -66.78
C PRO A 215 -33.13 7.72 -66.31
N LEU A 216 -32.45 8.46 -67.18
CA LEU A 216 -31.22 9.18 -66.82
C LEU A 216 -31.48 10.24 -65.73
N ALA A 217 -32.56 11.01 -65.87
CA ALA A 217 -32.97 11.98 -64.86
C ALA A 217 -33.33 11.29 -63.53
N VAL A 218 -34.03 10.16 -63.56
CA VAL A 218 -34.35 9.37 -62.35
C VAL A 218 -33.08 8.87 -61.67
N VAL A 219 -32.11 8.33 -62.42
CA VAL A 219 -30.82 7.88 -61.86
C VAL A 219 -30.06 9.05 -61.24
N ALA A 220 -30.00 10.21 -61.92
CA ALA A 220 -29.36 11.41 -61.38
C ALA A 220 -30.02 11.87 -60.07
N ILE A 221 -31.36 11.88 -60.00
CA ILE A 221 -32.12 12.23 -58.79
C ILE A 221 -31.81 11.24 -57.66
N ILE A 222 -31.74 9.94 -57.94
CA ILE A 222 -31.41 8.92 -56.92
C ILE A 222 -29.99 9.13 -56.40
N ILE A 223 -29.01 9.41 -57.27
CA ILE A 223 -27.63 9.69 -56.86
C ILE A 223 -27.57 10.92 -55.96
N ILE A 224 -28.23 12.02 -56.37
CA ILE A 224 -28.31 13.25 -55.58
C ILE A 224 -28.98 12.99 -54.23
N PHE A 225 -30.10 12.27 -54.22
CA PHE A 225 -30.82 11.92 -53.00
C PHE A 225 -29.94 11.10 -52.05
N MET A 226 -29.22 10.09 -52.56
CA MET A 226 -28.30 9.32 -51.73
C MET A 226 -27.18 10.19 -51.15
N VAL A 227 -26.59 11.11 -51.93
CA VAL A 227 -25.56 12.04 -51.42
C VAL A 227 -26.11 12.96 -50.33
N ILE A 228 -27.37 13.41 -50.45
CA ILE A 228 -28.03 14.21 -49.42
C ILE A 228 -28.28 13.38 -48.16
N VAL A 229 -28.82 12.16 -48.29
CA VAL A 229 -29.04 11.25 -47.17
C VAL A 229 -27.73 10.91 -46.47
N ASP A 230 -26.64 10.71 -47.20
CA ASP A 230 -25.31 10.48 -46.63
C ASP A 230 -24.86 11.69 -45.80
N LYS A 231 -24.97 12.91 -46.33
CA LYS A 231 -24.60 14.13 -45.59
C LYS A 231 -25.44 14.34 -44.34
N ILE A 232 -26.73 14.03 -44.39
CA ILE A 232 -27.61 14.10 -43.21
C ILE A 232 -27.18 13.07 -42.19
N HIS A 233 -26.96 11.82 -42.61
CA HIS A 233 -26.54 10.75 -41.72
C HIS A 233 -25.16 11.03 -41.10
N ASP A 234 -24.21 11.57 -41.85
CA ASP A 234 -22.88 11.92 -41.34
C ASP A 234 -22.95 13.08 -40.32
N ARG A 235 -23.90 14.00 -40.48
CA ARG A 235 -24.10 15.11 -39.54
C ARG A 235 -24.72 14.63 -38.22
N ASP A 236 -25.61 13.65 -38.32
CA ASP A 236 -26.34 13.12 -37.17
C ASP A 236 -25.58 11.97 -36.48
N PHE A 237 -24.60 11.35 -37.15
CA PHE A 237 -23.74 10.31 -36.57
C PHE A 237 -22.69 10.93 -35.64
N LYS A 238 -22.98 10.89 -34.34
CA LYS A 238 -22.11 11.35 -33.25
C LYS A 238 -21.69 10.18 -32.36
N PRO A 239 -20.81 9.30 -32.81
CA PRO A 239 -20.42 8.10 -32.06
C PRO A 239 -19.80 8.41 -30.69
N VAL A 240 -19.22 9.60 -30.51
CA VAL A 240 -18.70 10.03 -29.20
C VAL A 240 -19.80 10.14 -28.14
N ASP A 241 -21.02 10.55 -28.51
CA ASP A 241 -22.13 10.64 -27.56
C ASP A 241 -22.53 9.22 -27.07
N ASP A 242 -22.56 8.23 -27.97
CA ASP A 242 -22.85 6.83 -27.64
C ASP A 242 -21.77 6.21 -26.75
N ILE A 243 -20.49 6.52 -27.03
CA ILE A 243 -19.36 6.06 -26.21
C ILE A 243 -19.42 6.69 -24.82
N THR A 244 -19.67 8.00 -24.73
CA THR A 244 -19.84 8.72 -23.46
C THR A 244 -20.99 8.13 -22.65
N ASN A 245 -22.13 7.85 -23.29
CA ASN A 245 -23.26 7.17 -22.65
C ASN A 245 -22.91 5.76 -22.13
N SER A 246 -22.08 5.01 -22.87
CA SER A 246 -21.55 3.71 -22.44
C SER A 246 -20.63 3.84 -21.21
N PHE A 247 -19.76 4.85 -21.15
CA PHE A 247 -18.93 5.14 -19.98
C PHE A 247 -19.78 5.47 -18.75
N SER A 248 -20.75 6.38 -18.89
CA SER A 248 -21.72 6.70 -17.84
C SER A 248 -22.46 5.45 -17.33
N GLY A 249 -22.85 4.53 -18.23
CA GLY A 249 -23.43 3.24 -17.87
C GLY A 249 -22.49 2.35 -17.02
N ARG A 250 -21.23 2.21 -17.45
CA ARG A 250 -20.20 1.44 -16.73
C ARG A 250 -19.86 2.06 -15.37
N ILE A 251 -19.79 3.39 -15.29
CA ILE A 251 -19.57 4.13 -14.04
C ILE A 251 -20.70 3.83 -13.06
N LYS A 252 -21.95 3.90 -13.51
CA LYS A 252 -23.13 3.55 -12.71
C LYS A 252 -23.10 2.10 -12.21
N GLU A 253 -22.74 1.15 -13.07
CA GLU A 253 -22.58 -0.26 -12.68
C GLU A 253 -21.52 -0.42 -11.59
N ARG A 254 -20.37 0.27 -11.72
CA ARG A 254 -19.29 0.23 -10.73
C ARG A 254 -19.67 0.89 -9.41
N PHE A 255 -20.46 1.97 -9.42
CA PHE A 255 -21.05 2.53 -8.20
C PHE A 255 -22.00 1.56 -7.51
N ASN A 256 -22.87 0.88 -8.25
CA ASN A 256 -23.76 -0.13 -7.67
C ASN A 256 -22.96 -1.24 -6.98
N ARG A 257 -21.86 -1.68 -7.60
CA ARG A 257 -20.93 -2.66 -7.00
C ARG A 257 -20.24 -2.10 -5.76
N TYR A 258 -19.83 -0.84 -5.79
CA TYR A 258 -19.24 -0.15 -4.62
C TYR A 258 -20.23 -0.17 -3.45
N ASP A 259 -21.49 0.23 -3.67
CA ASP A 259 -22.54 0.23 -2.66
C ASP A 259 -22.79 -1.17 -2.09
N GLU A 260 -22.79 -2.20 -2.95
CA GLU A 260 -22.95 -3.59 -2.53
C GLU A 260 -21.80 -4.04 -1.60
N GLU A 261 -20.55 -3.75 -1.98
CA GLU A 261 -19.39 -4.08 -1.15
C GLU A 261 -19.34 -3.26 0.14
N TYR A 262 -19.84 -2.03 0.13
CA TYR A 262 -19.94 -1.19 1.32
C TYR A 262 -20.95 -1.77 2.31
N ARG A 263 -22.12 -2.20 1.83
CA ARG A 263 -23.11 -2.90 2.67
C ARG A 263 -22.52 -4.18 3.27
N LYS A 264 -21.81 -4.99 2.49
CA LYS A 264 -21.13 -6.20 2.99
C LYS A 264 -20.09 -5.84 4.05
N MET A 265 -19.23 -4.85 3.80
CA MET A 265 -18.23 -4.37 4.76
C MET A 265 -18.90 -3.93 6.07
N ARG A 266 -20.00 -3.16 5.99
CA ARG A 266 -20.73 -2.66 7.16
C ARG A 266 -21.30 -3.79 8.02
N THR A 267 -21.77 -4.89 7.41
CA THR A 267 -22.24 -6.07 8.17
C THR A 267 -21.12 -6.82 8.90
N LEU A 268 -19.88 -6.70 8.41
CA LEU A 268 -18.69 -7.31 9.02
C LEU A 268 -18.07 -6.43 10.11
N TYR A 269 -18.48 -5.16 10.20
CA TYR A 269 -17.98 -4.28 11.24
C TYR A 269 -18.22 -4.96 12.57
N PRO A 270 -17.16 -5.31 13.34
CA PRO A 270 -17.36 -5.91 14.63
C PRO A 270 -18.21 -4.91 15.39
N THR A 271 -19.46 -5.27 15.73
CA THR A 271 -20.30 -4.50 16.64
C THR A 271 -19.67 -4.57 18.03
N ALA A 272 -18.48 -3.98 18.17
CA ALA A 272 -17.75 -3.80 19.41
C ALA A 272 -18.57 -2.89 20.34
N GLU A 273 -19.41 -2.00 19.78
CA GLU A 273 -20.38 -1.21 20.52
C GLU A 273 -21.47 -2.04 21.22
N LYS A 274 -21.88 -3.20 20.67
CA LYS A 274 -22.83 -4.08 21.38
C LYS A 274 -22.17 -4.92 22.47
N LYS A 275 -20.85 -5.17 22.38
CA LYS A 275 -20.13 -5.90 23.44
C LYS A 275 -19.60 -4.99 24.55
N ARG A 276 -19.17 -3.75 24.26
CA ARG A 276 -18.76 -2.79 25.30
C ARG A 276 -19.90 -2.43 26.25
N LYS A 277 -21.14 -2.26 25.77
CA LYS A 277 -22.30 -2.07 26.67
C LYS A 277 -22.61 -3.25 27.60
N ILE A 278 -22.18 -4.47 27.24
CA ILE A 278 -22.34 -5.66 28.08
C ILE A 278 -21.14 -5.80 29.04
N GLN A 279 -19.94 -5.44 28.60
CA GLN A 279 -18.71 -5.59 29.38
C GLN A 279 -18.47 -4.43 30.37
N ASP A 280 -18.92 -3.21 30.04
CA ASP A 280 -18.87 -2.05 30.94
C ASP A 280 -19.93 -2.14 32.08
N GLN A 281 -20.91 -3.06 31.97
CA GLN A 281 -21.81 -3.42 33.08
C GLN A 281 -21.22 -4.51 34.00
N GLU A 282 -20.15 -5.20 33.59
CA GLU A 282 -19.49 -6.26 34.38
C GLU A 282 -18.07 -5.89 34.82
N SER A 283 -17.48 -4.79 34.34
CA SER A 283 -16.15 -4.32 34.75
C SER A 283 -16.21 -3.42 36.00
N VAL A 284 -16.84 -3.91 37.07
CA VAL A 284 -16.32 -3.60 38.40
C VAL A 284 -15.06 -4.44 38.54
N VAL A 285 -13.93 -3.78 38.74
CA VAL A 285 -12.57 -4.32 38.79
C VAL A 285 -12.49 -5.53 39.74
N SER A 286 -12.76 -6.73 39.23
CA SER A 286 -12.30 -7.98 39.81
C SER A 286 -10.91 -8.21 39.25
N GLY A 287 -9.91 -7.69 39.93
CA GLY A 287 -8.52 -8.02 39.68
C GLY A 287 -8.36 -9.54 39.72
N LYS A 288 -8.28 -10.17 38.56
CA LYS A 288 -7.70 -11.51 38.47
C LYS A 288 -6.24 -11.33 38.82
N GLU A 289 -5.86 -11.79 40.00
CA GLU A 289 -4.49 -11.97 40.43
C GLU A 289 -3.73 -12.71 39.31
N SER A 290 -2.99 -11.96 38.51
CA SER A 290 -1.83 -12.50 37.82
C SER A 290 -0.90 -12.99 38.93
N ALA A 291 -0.75 -14.31 39.03
CA ALA A 291 0.09 -14.98 40.01
C ALA A 291 1.37 -14.17 40.23
N SER A 292 1.50 -13.57 41.41
CA SER A 292 2.65 -12.75 41.76
C SER A 292 3.87 -13.66 41.81
N LEU A 293 4.61 -13.73 40.71
CA LEU A 293 6.01 -14.10 40.75
C LEU A 293 6.68 -13.02 41.60
N LYS A 294 6.93 -13.33 42.87
CA LYS A 294 7.75 -12.49 43.74
C LYS A 294 9.08 -12.31 43.02
N GLU A 295 9.35 -11.09 42.53
CA GLU A 295 10.68 -10.74 42.06
C GLU A 295 11.65 -11.10 43.18
N PRO A 296 12.67 -11.94 42.91
CA PRO A 296 13.64 -12.30 43.92
C PRO A 296 14.27 -11.01 44.45
N GLN A 297 14.29 -10.82 45.77
CA GLN A 297 15.09 -9.77 46.38
C GLN A 297 16.56 -10.09 46.08
N ILE A 298 17.11 -9.39 45.08
CA ILE A 298 18.50 -9.56 44.68
C ILE A 298 19.36 -8.93 45.78
N ASP A 299 20.16 -9.77 46.43
CA ASP A 299 21.15 -9.34 47.41
C ASP A 299 22.34 -8.69 46.69
N TYR A 300 22.37 -7.36 46.68
CA TYR A 300 23.43 -6.56 46.04
C TYR A 300 24.78 -6.62 46.79
N SER A 301 24.91 -7.40 47.87
CA SER A 301 26.17 -7.54 48.61
C SER A 301 27.21 -8.44 47.91
N ASN A 302 26.78 -9.29 46.95
CA ASN A 302 27.64 -10.23 46.21
C ASN A 302 28.09 -9.73 44.82
N ILE A 303 27.99 -8.43 44.56
CA ILE A 303 28.49 -7.87 43.31
C ILE A 303 30.02 -7.94 43.34
N ASP A 304 30.60 -8.79 42.51
CA ASP A 304 32.05 -8.85 42.34
C ASP A 304 32.50 -7.53 41.66
N PRO A 305 33.17 -6.62 42.40
CA PRO A 305 33.57 -5.32 41.85
C PRO A 305 34.75 -5.44 40.86
N SER A 306 35.21 -6.65 40.56
CA SER A 306 36.33 -6.90 39.66
C SER A 306 35.97 -6.78 38.18
N GLU A 307 34.69 -6.84 37.82
CA GLU A 307 34.28 -6.76 36.41
C GLU A 307 34.41 -5.34 35.87
N ILE A 308 35.22 -5.18 34.81
CA ILE A 308 35.53 -3.89 34.22
C ILE A 308 34.39 -3.51 33.27
N VAL A 309 33.56 -2.55 33.68
CA VAL A 309 32.53 -1.97 32.80
C VAL A 309 33.12 -0.75 32.08
N ILE A 310 32.95 -0.68 30.75
CA ILE A 310 33.43 0.44 29.92
C ILE A 310 32.30 1.37 29.47
N CYS A 311 32.57 2.66 29.35
CA CYS A 311 31.59 3.66 28.93
C CYS A 311 31.34 3.59 27.41
N LEU A 312 30.07 3.52 26.98
CA LEU A 312 29.72 3.54 25.55
C LEU A 312 30.16 4.80 24.80
N LYS A 313 30.23 5.94 25.50
CA LYS A 313 30.52 7.24 24.88
C LYS A 313 32.02 7.45 24.62
N CYS A 314 32.89 6.97 25.50
CA CYS A 314 34.32 7.27 25.43
C CYS A 314 35.24 6.10 25.76
N ALA A 315 34.70 4.88 25.89
CA ALA A 315 35.42 3.66 26.22
C ALA A 315 36.22 3.66 27.54
N ALA A 316 36.11 4.72 28.36
CA ALA A 316 36.77 4.78 29.67
C ALA A 316 36.06 3.87 30.68
N ARG A 317 36.81 3.41 31.69
CA ARG A 317 36.28 2.60 32.78
C ARG A 317 35.16 3.35 33.53
N LEU A 318 34.13 2.62 33.92
CA LEU A 318 33.08 3.10 34.80
C LEU A 318 33.38 2.69 36.24
N THR A 319 33.13 3.61 37.18
CA THR A 319 33.23 3.37 38.61
C THR A 319 31.84 3.30 39.22
N LEU A 320 31.57 2.28 40.04
CA LEU A 320 30.27 2.13 40.71
C LEU A 320 30.20 3.08 41.91
N ASN A 321 29.33 4.09 41.82
CA ASN A 321 28.95 4.90 42.97
C ASN A 321 27.85 4.18 43.75
N LYS A 322 28.23 3.52 44.85
CA LYS A 322 27.33 2.72 45.69
C LYS A 322 26.18 3.55 46.29
N ASP A 323 26.46 4.78 46.68
CA ASP A 323 25.49 5.66 47.34
C ASP A 323 24.38 6.09 46.37
N LYS A 324 24.77 6.39 45.13
CA LYS A 324 23.85 6.84 44.07
C LYS A 324 23.26 5.69 43.25
N ARG A 325 23.75 4.46 43.42
CA ARG A 325 23.38 3.29 42.60
C ARG A 325 23.51 3.58 41.10
N VAL A 326 24.64 4.16 40.70
CA VAL A 326 24.95 4.43 39.29
C VAL A 326 26.41 4.11 38.99
N TYR A 327 26.68 3.64 37.79
CA TYR A 327 28.02 3.58 37.21
C TYR A 327 28.35 4.92 36.57
N GLN A 328 29.37 5.60 37.06
CA GLN A 328 29.80 6.90 36.54
C GLN A 328 31.08 6.76 35.74
N CYS A 329 31.16 7.43 34.60
CA CYS A 329 32.36 7.49 33.78
C CYS A 329 33.29 8.59 34.28
N ASP A 330 34.50 8.21 34.70
CA ASP A 330 35.48 9.16 35.22
C ASP A 330 35.98 10.15 34.14
N HIS A 331 35.90 9.76 32.86
CA HIS A 331 36.39 10.58 31.75
C HIS A 331 35.33 11.55 31.20
N CYS A 332 34.10 11.09 30.91
CA CYS A 332 33.07 11.92 30.28
C CYS A 332 31.91 12.32 31.20
N GLY A 333 31.90 11.85 32.45
CA GLY A 333 30.89 12.18 33.46
C GLY A 333 29.53 11.52 33.28
N VAL A 334 29.30 10.76 32.20
CA VAL A 334 28.03 10.04 31.97
C VAL A 334 27.79 9.01 33.08
N ALA A 335 26.55 8.95 33.58
CA ALA A 335 26.14 7.99 34.59
C ALA A 335 25.10 7.01 34.02
N TYR A 336 25.23 5.73 34.36
CA TYR A 336 24.32 4.65 33.96
C TYR A 336 23.68 4.06 35.20
N GLY A 337 22.36 3.85 35.18
CA GLY A 337 21.65 3.21 36.29
C GLY A 337 22.15 1.81 36.58
N ILE A 338 22.29 1.45 37.86
CA ILE A 338 22.74 0.11 38.28
C ILE A 338 21.88 -0.99 37.61
N SER A 339 20.57 -0.78 37.52
CA SER A 339 19.57 -1.72 36.99
C SER A 339 19.81 -2.20 35.55
N LEU A 340 20.61 -1.49 34.76
CA LEU A 340 21.02 -1.91 33.41
C LEU A 340 21.99 -3.11 33.43
N PHE A 341 22.76 -3.26 34.51
CA PHE A 341 23.78 -4.29 34.65
C PHE A 341 23.34 -5.47 35.54
N PHE A 342 22.32 -5.30 36.38
CA PHE A 342 21.88 -6.35 37.33
C PHE A 342 20.64 -7.14 36.87
N GLY A 343 20.68 -8.43 37.20
CA GLY A 343 19.67 -9.42 36.83
C GLY A 343 20.14 -10.28 35.66
N ILE A 344 19.19 -10.66 34.80
CA ILE A 344 19.47 -11.40 33.56
C ILE A 344 19.33 -10.40 32.39
N PRO A 345 20.35 -9.54 32.14
CA PRO A 345 20.22 -8.42 31.20
C PRO A 345 19.90 -8.91 29.77
N MET A 346 20.46 -10.07 29.40
CA MET A 346 20.17 -10.72 28.12
C MET A 346 18.69 -11.08 27.98
N GLU A 347 18.07 -11.69 28.99
CA GLU A 347 16.65 -12.08 28.95
C GLU A 347 15.74 -10.86 28.84
N LYS A 348 16.06 -9.77 29.55
CA LYS A 348 15.33 -8.49 29.43
C LYS A 348 15.48 -7.90 28.02
N ALA A 349 16.68 -7.94 27.44
CA ALA A 349 16.93 -7.45 26.08
C ALA A 349 16.13 -8.28 25.05
N LEU A 350 16.18 -9.61 25.16
CA LEU A 350 15.41 -10.53 24.31
C LEU A 350 13.90 -10.33 24.45
N ASN A 351 13.40 -10.15 25.68
CA ASN A 351 11.97 -9.87 25.90
C ASN A 351 11.54 -8.55 25.24
N SER A 352 12.36 -7.50 25.39
CA SER A 352 12.12 -6.19 24.76
C SER A 352 12.15 -6.28 23.23
N LEU A 353 13.07 -7.08 22.68
CA LEU A 353 13.17 -7.35 21.26
C LEU A 353 11.91 -8.07 20.74
N ASN A 354 11.53 -9.17 21.39
CA ASN A 354 10.38 -10.00 21.02
C ASN A 354 9.03 -9.28 21.14
N THR A 355 8.94 -8.27 22.00
CA THR A 355 7.76 -7.42 22.15
C THR A 355 7.75 -6.24 21.18
N GLY A 356 8.79 -6.07 20.35
CA GLY A 356 8.89 -5.01 19.34
C GLY A 356 9.37 -3.66 19.87
N PHE A 357 9.88 -3.60 21.10
CA PHE A 357 10.52 -2.40 21.67
C PHE A 357 12.00 -2.35 21.28
N TYR A 358 12.27 -2.19 19.99
CA TYR A 358 13.63 -2.22 19.43
C TYR A 358 14.58 -1.18 20.04
N ASP A 359 14.09 -0.01 20.42
CA ASP A 359 14.92 1.04 21.05
C ASP A 359 15.41 0.62 22.44
N ASP A 360 14.51 0.09 23.29
CA ASP A 360 14.86 -0.41 24.62
C ASP A 360 15.77 -1.65 24.51
N ALA A 361 15.44 -2.57 23.60
CA ALA A 361 16.28 -3.72 23.32
C ALA A 361 17.69 -3.30 22.89
N ASN A 362 17.83 -2.32 21.99
CA ASN A 362 19.13 -1.81 21.55
C ASN A 362 19.94 -1.18 22.69
N GLN A 363 19.30 -0.43 23.59
CA GLN A 363 19.95 0.12 24.77
C GLN A 363 20.45 -0.99 25.72
N ARG A 364 19.63 -2.01 25.95
CA ARG A 364 19.98 -3.15 26.79
C ARG A 364 21.12 -3.98 26.20
N PHE A 365 21.07 -4.31 24.91
CA PHE A 365 22.18 -4.97 24.22
C PHE A 365 23.45 -4.11 24.24
N GLY A 366 23.30 -2.79 24.05
CA GLY A 366 24.42 -1.85 24.23
C GLY A 366 25.05 -1.94 25.62
N SER A 367 24.24 -2.07 26.67
CA SER A 367 24.70 -2.21 28.05
C SER A 367 25.44 -3.53 28.28
N ILE A 368 25.03 -4.63 27.64
CA ILE A 368 25.74 -5.92 27.68
C ILE A 368 27.13 -5.79 27.04
N LEU A 369 27.23 -5.08 25.91
CA LEU A 369 28.50 -4.84 25.22
C LEU A 369 29.47 -3.96 26.02
N MET A 370 29.00 -3.21 27.02
CA MET A 370 29.87 -2.47 27.94
C MET A 370 30.65 -3.38 28.90
N VAL A 371 30.17 -4.61 29.11
CA VAL A 371 30.82 -5.61 29.96
C VAL A 371 31.55 -6.63 29.09
N HIS A 372 30.90 -7.04 27.99
CA HIS A 372 31.42 -8.03 27.05
C HIS A 372 31.35 -7.48 25.62
N PRO A 373 32.37 -6.71 25.17
CA PRO A 373 32.34 -6.06 23.86
C PRO A 373 32.21 -7.02 22.66
N SER A 374 32.67 -8.26 22.84
CA SER A 374 32.64 -9.31 21.82
C SER A 374 31.47 -10.28 21.99
N ASP A 375 30.49 -9.98 22.85
CA ASP A 375 29.31 -10.83 23.04
C ASP A 375 28.50 -10.94 21.75
N PHE A 376 28.38 -12.16 21.23
CA PHE A 376 27.77 -12.41 19.94
C PHE A 376 26.28 -12.04 19.90
N GLU A 377 25.52 -12.43 20.92
CA GLU A 377 24.07 -12.23 20.96
C GLU A 377 23.74 -10.74 21.09
N ALA A 378 24.52 -10.00 21.88
CA ALA A 378 24.33 -8.55 22.00
C ALA A 378 24.70 -7.81 20.71
N LEU A 379 25.78 -8.19 20.02
CA LEU A 379 26.13 -7.62 18.71
C LEU A 379 25.03 -7.88 17.67
N LEU A 380 24.55 -9.13 17.56
CA LEU A 380 23.47 -9.50 16.65
C LEU A 380 22.16 -8.81 17.03
N GLY A 381 21.81 -8.76 18.32
CA GLY A 381 20.61 -8.12 18.83
C GLY A 381 20.51 -6.66 18.43
N ARG A 382 21.61 -5.90 18.46
CA ARG A 382 21.63 -4.49 18.00
C ARG A 382 21.43 -4.36 16.49
N VAL A 383 22.01 -5.26 15.70
CA VAL A 383 21.78 -5.30 14.24
C VAL A 383 20.30 -5.55 13.95
N LEU A 384 19.69 -6.51 14.66
CA LEU A 384 18.27 -6.83 14.53
C LEU A 384 17.37 -5.67 14.94
N CYS A 385 17.69 -4.98 16.05
CA CYS A 385 16.95 -3.79 16.48
C CYS A 385 16.93 -2.69 15.41
N GLU A 386 18.07 -2.41 14.77
CA GLU A 386 18.17 -1.38 13.73
C GLU A 386 17.36 -1.74 12.47
N GLY A 387 17.22 -3.04 12.18
CA GLY A 387 16.38 -3.54 11.09
C GLY A 387 14.91 -3.73 11.46
N GLY A 388 14.54 -3.59 12.73
CA GLY A 388 13.19 -3.90 13.22
C GLY A 388 12.85 -5.38 13.16
N TRP A 389 13.85 -6.25 13.32
CA TRP A 389 13.70 -7.70 13.28
C TRP A 389 13.84 -8.29 14.68
N THR A 390 13.12 -9.38 14.94
CA THR A 390 13.21 -10.14 16.19
C THR A 390 14.29 -11.22 16.16
N LYS A 391 14.54 -11.77 14.97
CA LYS A 391 15.50 -12.85 14.72
C LYS A 391 15.82 -12.94 13.24
N ILE A 392 16.90 -13.62 12.90
CA ILE A 392 17.36 -13.79 11.51
C ILE A 392 16.32 -14.51 10.63
N SER A 393 15.61 -15.49 11.18
CA SER A 393 14.57 -16.23 10.44
C SER A 393 13.36 -15.38 10.05
N ASP A 394 13.12 -14.26 10.75
CA ASP A 394 12.02 -13.33 10.47
C ASP A 394 12.36 -12.32 9.37
N ILE A 395 13.62 -12.26 8.92
CA ILE A 395 14.02 -11.35 7.84
C ILE A 395 13.44 -11.84 6.52
N ASP A 396 12.65 -10.99 5.87
CA ASP A 396 12.01 -11.25 4.58
C ASP A 396 12.42 -10.18 3.55
N LEU A 397 12.49 -10.57 2.28
CA LEU A 397 12.71 -9.64 1.17
C LEU A 397 11.56 -8.63 1.02
N THR A 398 10.37 -8.98 1.51
CA THR A 398 9.17 -8.15 1.48
C THR A 398 9.05 -7.19 2.66
N ASP A 399 10.04 -7.15 3.55
CA ASP A 399 10.01 -6.28 4.72
C ASP A 399 9.97 -4.79 4.35
N ASP A 400 9.21 -4.04 5.14
CA ASP A 400 8.95 -2.62 4.93
C ASP A 400 10.11 -1.70 5.38
N VAL A 401 11.34 -2.19 5.42
CA VAL A 401 12.52 -1.46 5.89
C VAL A 401 12.96 -0.42 4.85
N ASP A 402 12.93 0.86 5.21
CA ASP A 402 13.29 1.93 4.28
C ASP A 402 14.74 1.80 3.76
N VAL A 403 15.02 2.33 2.57
CA VAL A 403 16.36 2.29 1.97
C VAL A 403 17.39 2.98 2.88
N SER A 404 16.97 4.02 3.61
CA SER A 404 17.83 4.69 4.58
C SER A 404 18.16 3.83 5.80
N SER A 405 17.23 2.99 6.26
CA SER A 405 17.42 2.06 7.37
C SER A 405 18.48 0.99 7.06
N TYR A 406 18.55 0.48 5.82
CA TYR A 406 19.61 -0.47 5.44
C TYR A 406 21.02 0.10 5.59
N LYS A 407 21.20 1.42 5.40
CA LYS A 407 22.49 2.08 5.66
C LYS A 407 22.86 2.04 7.15
N ALA A 408 21.88 2.22 8.03
CA ALA A 408 22.09 2.14 9.47
C ALA A 408 22.38 0.70 9.91
N VAL A 409 21.66 -0.29 9.36
CA VAL A 409 21.92 -1.73 9.59
C VAL A 409 23.33 -2.12 9.14
N ARG A 410 23.78 -1.68 7.95
CA ARG A 410 25.16 -1.93 7.49
C ARG A 410 26.21 -1.30 8.39
N ARG A 411 25.96 -0.09 8.92
CA ARG A 411 26.85 0.53 9.91
C ARG A 411 26.94 -0.34 11.17
N ARG A 412 25.81 -0.83 11.69
CA ARG A 412 25.78 -1.75 12.84
C ARG A 412 26.50 -3.07 12.57
N LEU A 413 26.37 -3.62 11.37
CA LEU A 413 27.10 -4.81 10.94
C LEU A 413 28.61 -4.56 10.86
N GLY A 414 29.03 -3.38 10.41
CA GLY A 414 30.43 -2.94 10.47
C GLY A 414 30.97 -2.94 11.90
N GLU A 415 30.26 -2.28 12.81
CA GLU A 415 30.58 -2.27 14.25
C GLU A 415 30.63 -3.70 14.82
N ALA A 416 29.68 -4.56 14.46
CA ALA A 416 29.64 -5.94 14.92
C ALA A 416 30.84 -6.75 14.42
N LYS A 417 31.26 -6.60 13.16
CA LYS A 417 32.46 -7.25 12.63
C LYS A 417 33.74 -6.83 13.35
N GLU A 418 33.86 -5.54 13.68
CA GLU A 418 35.03 -5.00 14.37
C GLU A 418 35.18 -5.54 15.80
N HIS A 419 34.06 -5.77 16.49
CA HIS A 419 34.05 -6.21 17.90
C HIS A 419 33.86 -7.71 18.07
N ALA A 420 33.38 -8.42 17.06
CA ALA A 420 33.16 -9.86 17.11
C ALA A 420 34.48 -10.63 17.27
N SER A 421 34.41 -11.78 17.94
CA SER A 421 35.51 -12.74 17.92
C SER A 421 35.80 -13.22 16.49
N VAL A 422 37.05 -13.58 16.21
CA VAL A 422 37.50 -14.02 14.87
C VAL A 422 36.61 -15.14 14.29
N HIS A 423 36.09 -16.03 15.13
CA HIS A 423 35.21 -17.12 14.73
C HIS A 423 33.81 -16.66 14.28
N ASN A 424 33.35 -15.49 14.75
CA ASN A 424 32.02 -14.95 14.46
C ASN A 424 32.01 -13.93 13.31
N VAL A 425 33.16 -13.41 12.88
CA VAL A 425 33.25 -12.47 11.74
C VAL A 425 32.58 -13.02 10.47
N PRO A 426 32.81 -14.29 10.06
CA PRO A 426 32.16 -14.84 8.87
C PRO A 426 30.63 -14.86 8.93
N PHE A 427 30.05 -14.97 10.13
CA PHE A 427 28.59 -14.90 10.32
C PHE A 427 28.08 -13.51 9.96
N PHE A 428 28.67 -12.46 10.50
CA PHE A 428 28.26 -11.08 10.23
C PHE A 428 28.50 -10.66 8.77
N GLU A 429 29.55 -11.16 8.12
CA GLU A 429 29.75 -10.97 6.67
C GLU A 429 28.62 -11.60 5.83
N ASN A 430 28.13 -12.79 6.22
CA ASN A 430 27.00 -13.42 5.54
C ASN A 430 25.69 -12.67 5.80
N VAL A 431 25.47 -12.19 7.03
CA VAL A 431 24.31 -11.32 7.35
C VAL A 431 24.37 -10.02 6.54
N GLU A 432 25.54 -9.41 6.37
CA GLU A 432 25.73 -8.22 5.54
C GLU A 432 25.40 -8.47 4.06
N LYS A 433 25.84 -9.61 3.49
CA LYS A 433 25.45 -10.01 2.13
C LYS A 433 23.94 -10.20 2.03
N MET A 434 23.33 -10.86 3.01
CA MET A 434 21.88 -11.08 3.06
C MET A 434 21.11 -9.75 3.11
N VAL A 435 21.54 -8.78 3.92
CA VAL A 435 20.96 -7.43 3.95
C VAL A 435 21.17 -6.71 2.61
N GLY A 436 22.31 -6.94 1.94
CA GLY A 436 22.57 -6.43 0.59
C GLY A 436 21.55 -6.92 -0.45
N TYR A 437 21.15 -8.19 -0.37
CA TYR A 437 20.07 -8.75 -1.19
C TYR A 437 18.72 -8.07 -0.93
N CYS A 438 18.33 -7.83 0.32
CA CYS A 438 17.09 -7.12 0.65
C CYS A 438 17.07 -5.70 0.05
N GLU A 439 18.18 -4.97 0.17
CA GLU A 439 18.30 -3.61 -0.36
C GLU A 439 18.22 -3.57 -1.90
N GLU A 440 18.91 -4.48 -2.58
CA GLU A 440 18.84 -4.60 -4.04
C GLU A 440 17.44 -5.00 -4.51
N TYR A 441 16.82 -5.97 -3.85
CA TYR A 441 15.44 -6.40 -4.12
C TYR A 441 14.47 -5.23 -4.05
N LYS A 442 14.59 -4.39 -3.00
CA LYS A 442 13.73 -3.22 -2.80
C LYS A 442 13.93 -2.15 -3.87
N ARG A 443 15.18 -1.89 -4.29
CA ARG A 443 15.47 -0.97 -5.41
C ARG A 443 14.85 -1.47 -6.72
N ASN A 444 15.01 -2.75 -7.01
CA ASN A 444 14.41 -3.36 -8.20
C ASN A 444 12.88 -3.29 -8.14
N MET A 445 12.29 -3.50 -6.96
CA MET A 445 10.83 -3.40 -6.77
C MET A 445 10.32 -1.98 -6.99
N GLN A 446 11.05 -0.95 -6.54
CA GLN A 446 10.73 0.44 -6.85
C GLN A 446 10.73 0.70 -8.36
N LYS A 447 11.74 0.23 -9.08
CA LYS A 447 11.82 0.36 -10.55
C LYS A 447 10.70 -0.38 -11.27
N ILE A 448 10.33 -1.58 -10.81
CA ILE A 448 9.20 -2.33 -11.34
C ILE A 448 7.89 -1.53 -11.13
N ASN A 449 7.69 -0.99 -9.93
CA ASN A 449 6.48 -0.21 -9.62
C ASN A 449 6.40 1.10 -10.43
N GLU A 450 7.52 1.80 -10.61
CA GLU A 450 7.61 2.99 -11.48
C GLU A 450 7.18 2.64 -12.92
N ASN A 451 7.75 1.56 -13.48
CA ASN A 451 7.39 1.11 -14.83
C ASN A 451 5.93 0.65 -14.92
N GLU A 452 5.39 -0.01 -13.90
CA GLU A 452 3.98 -0.42 -13.87
C GLU A 452 3.03 0.77 -13.81
N LEU A 453 3.41 1.86 -13.13
CA LEU A 453 2.66 3.11 -13.13
C LEU A 453 2.71 3.76 -14.52
N GLU A 454 3.85 3.75 -15.20
CA GLU A 454 3.98 4.26 -16.56
C GLU A 454 3.15 3.45 -17.56
N VAL A 455 3.18 2.11 -17.48
CA VAL A 455 2.32 1.23 -18.29
C VAL A 455 0.85 1.51 -18.03
N LYS A 456 0.43 1.69 -16.77
CA LYS A 456 -0.96 2.03 -16.46
C LYS A 456 -1.36 3.39 -17.01
N ALA A 457 -0.49 4.39 -16.94
CA ALA A 457 -0.74 5.70 -17.52
C ALA A 457 -0.84 5.64 -19.05
N PHE A 458 0.03 4.84 -19.69
CA PHE A 458 -0.01 4.58 -21.13
C PHE A 458 -1.29 3.83 -21.55
N ASP A 459 -1.66 2.78 -20.82
CA ASP A 459 -2.86 1.98 -21.09
C ASP A 459 -4.13 2.83 -20.92
N ALA A 460 -4.19 3.71 -19.91
CA ALA A 460 -5.31 4.65 -19.73
C ALA A 460 -5.44 5.64 -20.89
N GLY A 461 -4.33 6.27 -21.30
CA GLY A 461 -4.34 7.21 -22.42
C GLY A 461 -4.64 6.54 -23.77
N THR A 462 -4.27 5.27 -23.94
CA THR A 462 -4.55 4.52 -25.17
C THR A 462 -5.91 3.86 -25.19
N ALA A 463 -6.52 3.53 -24.05
CA ALA A 463 -7.88 2.98 -23.99
C ALA A 463 -8.91 3.91 -24.66
N VAL A 464 -8.76 5.23 -24.48
CA VAL A 464 -9.58 6.25 -25.14
C VAL A 464 -9.40 6.22 -26.66
N MET A 465 -8.17 6.00 -27.12
CA MET A 465 -7.83 5.96 -28.54
C MET A 465 -8.21 4.62 -29.20
N ASP A 466 -8.14 3.51 -28.47
CA ASP A 466 -8.54 2.18 -28.96
C ASP A 466 -10.01 2.15 -29.40
N VAL A 467 -10.88 2.84 -28.64
CA VAL A 467 -12.29 2.99 -29.02
C VAL A 467 -12.42 3.76 -30.34
N ALA A 468 -11.53 4.71 -30.60
CA ALA A 468 -11.55 5.63 -31.73
C ALA A 468 -10.85 5.10 -32.99
N PHE A 469 -9.80 4.29 -32.84
CA PHE A 469 -8.88 3.90 -33.91
C PHE A 469 -8.80 2.36 -33.99
N HIS A 470 -9.79 1.72 -34.62
CA HIS A 470 -9.78 0.26 -34.86
C HIS A 470 -8.83 -0.18 -36.00
N GLY A 471 -7.86 0.67 -36.36
CA GLY A 471 -6.89 0.39 -37.43
C GLY A 471 -5.77 -0.54 -36.98
N LYS A 472 -5.37 -1.49 -37.85
CA LYS A 472 -4.24 -2.41 -37.60
C LYS A 472 -2.97 -1.65 -37.21
N ASP A 473 -2.71 -0.49 -37.82
CA ASP A 473 -1.47 0.26 -37.61
C ASP A 473 -1.38 0.85 -36.19
N PHE A 474 -2.48 1.40 -35.65
CA PHE A 474 -2.53 1.92 -34.28
C PHE A 474 -2.31 0.81 -33.26
N SER A 475 -2.92 -0.36 -33.47
CA SER A 475 -2.75 -1.51 -32.59
C SER A 475 -1.30 -2.01 -32.55
N ILE A 476 -0.60 -1.95 -33.68
CA ILE A 476 0.81 -2.36 -33.79
C ILE A 476 1.72 -1.36 -33.06
N GLU A 477 1.56 -0.05 -33.29
CA GLU A 477 2.36 0.97 -32.61
C GLU A 477 2.15 0.95 -31.10
N ARG A 478 0.89 0.79 -30.66
CA ARG A 478 0.53 0.65 -29.26
C ARG A 478 1.20 -0.57 -28.63
N GLU A 479 1.10 -1.74 -29.28
CA GLU A 479 1.69 -2.97 -28.76
C GLU A 479 3.21 -2.90 -28.74
N GLN A 480 3.85 -2.27 -29.73
CA GLN A 480 5.30 -2.04 -29.73
C GLN A 480 5.73 -1.16 -28.56
N LYS A 481 5.03 -0.04 -28.32
CA LYS A 481 5.35 0.86 -27.21
C LYS A 481 5.07 0.22 -25.85
N ARG A 482 3.96 -0.51 -25.71
CA ARG A 482 3.63 -1.27 -24.51
C ARG A 482 4.66 -2.36 -24.23
N THR A 483 5.05 -3.12 -25.25
CA THR A 483 6.10 -4.15 -25.16
C THR A 483 7.43 -3.54 -24.74
N LYS A 484 7.79 -2.37 -25.28
CA LYS A 484 8.99 -1.63 -24.88
C LYS A 484 8.95 -1.30 -23.38
N LEU A 485 7.88 -0.68 -22.89
CA LEU A 485 7.72 -0.36 -21.45
C LEU A 485 7.79 -1.61 -20.56
N LEU A 486 7.13 -2.70 -20.97
CA LEU A 486 7.19 -3.97 -20.24
C LEU A 486 8.60 -4.58 -20.25
N SER A 487 9.33 -4.45 -21.36
CA SER A 487 10.70 -4.96 -21.48
C SER A 487 11.69 -4.22 -20.58
N GLU A 488 11.43 -2.94 -20.28
CA GLU A 488 12.26 -2.14 -19.35
C GLU A 488 12.15 -2.65 -17.91
N ALA A 489 11.01 -3.22 -17.50
CA ALA A 489 10.84 -3.85 -16.18
C ALA A 489 11.41 -5.28 -16.09
N TYR A 490 11.65 -5.94 -17.23
CA TYR A 490 12.01 -7.36 -17.27
C TYR A 490 13.35 -7.69 -16.59
N PRO A 491 14.45 -6.93 -16.80
CA PRO A 491 15.73 -7.20 -16.13
C PRO A 491 15.62 -7.19 -14.61
N TYR A 492 14.84 -6.25 -14.05
CA TYR A 492 14.61 -6.15 -12.60
C TYR A 492 13.83 -7.34 -12.05
N ARG A 493 12.82 -7.84 -12.79
CA ARG A 493 12.07 -9.04 -12.41
C ARG A 493 12.95 -10.30 -12.44
N VAL A 494 13.81 -10.43 -13.45
CA VAL A 494 14.78 -11.53 -13.53
C VAL A 494 15.79 -11.44 -12.39
N SER A 495 16.30 -10.24 -12.10
CA SER A 495 17.22 -10.01 -10.97
C SER A 495 16.56 -10.39 -9.64
N ASN A 496 15.32 -9.96 -9.39
CA ASN A 496 14.60 -10.28 -8.16
C ASN A 496 14.37 -11.79 -7.96
N LYS A 497 14.06 -12.54 -9.03
CA LYS A 497 13.96 -14.00 -8.94
C LYS A 497 15.30 -14.66 -8.58
N LYS A 498 16.40 -14.12 -9.10
CA LYS A 498 17.74 -14.59 -8.73
C LYS A 498 18.05 -14.27 -7.27
N ILE A 499 17.76 -13.05 -6.83
CA ILE A 499 17.92 -12.59 -5.45
C ILE A 499 17.10 -13.45 -4.49
N GLU A 500 15.85 -13.79 -4.81
CA GLU A 500 15.00 -14.68 -3.98
C GLU A 500 15.67 -16.05 -3.74
N ALA A 501 16.22 -16.65 -4.79
CA ALA A 501 16.91 -17.94 -4.68
C ALA A 501 18.22 -17.84 -3.89
N GLU A 502 19.01 -16.78 -4.10
CA GLU A 502 20.27 -16.55 -3.39
C GLU A 502 20.04 -16.18 -1.92
N PHE A 503 19.03 -15.37 -1.63
CA PHE A 503 18.60 -14.98 -0.29
C PHE A 503 18.16 -16.20 0.52
N SER A 504 17.31 -17.07 -0.02
CA SER A 504 16.86 -18.27 0.70
C SER A 504 18.03 -19.17 1.07
N LYS A 505 18.95 -19.43 0.12
CA LYS A 505 20.16 -20.23 0.37
C LYS A 505 21.05 -19.57 1.43
N MET A 506 21.20 -18.25 1.38
CA MET A 506 22.03 -17.51 2.33
C MET A 506 21.43 -17.53 3.73
N ARG A 507 20.11 -17.33 3.85
CA ARG A 507 19.39 -17.41 5.11
C ARG A 507 19.57 -18.79 5.74
N ASP A 508 19.32 -19.87 5.00
CA ASP A 508 19.48 -21.24 5.50
C ASP A 508 20.92 -21.53 5.94
N HIS A 509 21.91 -21.02 5.20
CA HIS A 509 23.32 -21.12 5.59
C HIS A 509 23.60 -20.41 6.92
N ILE A 510 23.14 -19.17 7.10
CA ILE A 510 23.30 -18.39 8.33
C ILE A 510 22.62 -19.10 9.51
N LEU A 511 21.40 -19.62 9.31
CA LEU A 511 20.68 -20.39 10.33
C LEU A 511 21.45 -21.65 10.78
N GLY A 512 22.22 -22.26 9.87
CA GLY A 512 23.08 -23.40 10.16
C GLY A 512 24.35 -23.03 10.94
N MET A 513 24.89 -21.82 10.75
CA MET A 513 26.13 -21.38 11.41
C MET A 513 25.99 -21.22 12.93
N ARG A 514 24.83 -20.76 13.41
CA ARG A 514 24.55 -20.49 14.84
C ARG A 514 23.18 -20.99 15.26
N SER A 515 22.95 -22.28 15.06
CA SER A 515 21.67 -22.92 15.40
C SER A 515 21.36 -22.98 16.91
N ASP A 516 22.37 -22.65 17.74
CA ASP A 516 22.38 -22.53 19.19
C ASP A 516 21.86 -21.16 19.69
N SER A 517 21.92 -20.12 18.85
CA SER A 517 21.54 -18.76 19.20
C SER A 517 20.01 -18.57 19.16
N PRO A 518 19.39 -17.99 20.21
CA PRO A 518 17.95 -17.68 20.21
C PRO A 518 17.58 -16.58 19.21
N LEU A 519 18.54 -15.73 18.81
CA LEU A 519 18.32 -14.66 17.83
C LEU A 519 18.43 -15.14 16.38
N THR A 520 18.83 -16.39 16.19
CA THR A 520 18.98 -16.97 14.85
C THR A 520 17.68 -17.64 14.40
N LYS A 521 17.00 -18.45 15.24
CA LYS A 521 15.88 -19.32 14.87
C LYS A 521 14.48 -18.82 15.20
#